data_AF-A0A528JL43-F1
#
_entry.id   AF-A0A528JL43-F1
#
_cell.length_a   1.000
_cell.length_b   1.000
_cell.length_c   1.000
_cell.angle_alpha   90.00
_cell.angle_beta   90.00
_cell.angle_gamma   90.00
#
_symmetry.space_group_name_H-M   'P 1'
#
loop_
_entity.id
_entity.type
_entity.pdbx_description
1 polymer ?
#
loop_
_entity_poly.entity_id
_entity_poly.type
_entity_poly.pdbx_seq_one_letter_code
_entity_poly.pdbx_strand_id
1 'polypeptide(L)' 'PARCVRLPGNRFRLEIEDKLTLPRTAGGSVDVHATTQLLNDVVERWVREDPGQWMWFHKRWEISGPRGKRKRARNRGEAA' A
#
# COMPACT_ATOMS: atom_id res chain seq x y z
N PRO A 1 -3.69 6.09 11.07
CA PRO A 1 -4.11 5.67 9.71
C PRO A 1 -5.51 6.18 9.42
N ALA A 2 -5.94 6.34 8.16
CA ALA A 2 -7.31 6.75 7.89
C ALA A 2 -7.91 5.94 6.73
N ARG A 3 -9.19 5.59 6.85
CA ARG A 3 -9.97 4.94 5.80
C ARG A 3 -11.36 5.56 5.66
N CYS A 4 -11.97 5.37 4.50
CA CYS A 4 -13.34 5.73 4.22
C CYS A 4 -14.17 4.46 4.04
N VAL A 5 -15.24 4.31 4.82
CA VAL A 5 -16.16 3.17 4.78
C VAL A 5 -17.45 3.59 4.10
N ARG A 6 -17.85 2.86 3.05
CA ARG A 6 -19.12 3.08 2.36
C ARG A 6 -20.25 2.48 3.18
N LEU A 7 -21.29 3.29 3.40
CA LEU A 7 -22.52 2.93 4.10
C LEU A 7 -23.71 2.93 3.12
N PRO A 8 -24.83 2.28 3.48
CA PRO A 8 -26.07 2.38 2.72
C PRO A 8 -26.54 3.83 2.52
N GLY A 9 -27.31 4.06 1.46
CA GLY A 9 -27.91 5.38 1.19
C GLY A 9 -26.90 6.43 0.72
N ASN A 10 -25.83 6.02 0.03
CA ASN A 10 -24.79 6.93 -0.48
C ASN A 10 -24.11 7.75 0.64
N ARG A 11 -23.87 7.12 1.79
CA ARG A 11 -23.21 7.72 2.94
C ARG A 11 -21.83 7.14 3.12
N PHE A 12 -20.96 7.90 3.77
CA PHE A 12 -19.58 7.53 4.02
C PHE A 12 -19.20 7.89 5.46
N ARG A 13 -18.40 7.04 6.10
CA ARG A 13 -17.78 7.30 7.39
C ARG A 13 -16.27 7.35 7.22
N LEU A 14 -15.65 8.39 7.76
CA LEU A 14 -14.20 8.44 7.90
C LEU A 14 -13.83 7.85 9.26
N GLU A 15 -12.91 6.91 9.24
CA GLU A 15 -12.31 6.33 10.44
C GLU A 15 -10.85 6.77 10.49
N ILE A 16 -10.49 7.43 11.58
CA ILE A 16 -9.14 7.95 11.83
C ILE A 16 -8.62 7.19 13.04
N GLU A 17 -7.61 6.36 12.81
CA GLU A 17 -6.90 5.62 13.84
C GLU A 17 -5.69 6.40 14.34
N ASP A 18 -5.23 6.01 15.53
CA ASP A 18 -4.04 6.56 16.17
C ASP A 18 -2.83 6.62 15.25
N LYS A 19 -1.95 7.58 15.56
CA LYS A 19 -0.69 7.75 14.85
C LYS A 19 0.15 6.47 14.99
N LEU A 20 0.65 5.97 13.86
CA LEU A 20 1.62 4.88 13.86
C LEU A 20 2.97 5.35 14.39
N THR A 21 3.53 4.57 15.30
CA THR A 21 4.95 4.67 15.66
C THR A 21 5.78 4.01 14.57
N LEU A 22 6.54 4.83 13.84
CA LEU A 22 7.34 4.34 12.73
C LEU A 22 8.61 3.64 13.22
N PRO A 23 8.88 2.40 12.79
CA PRO A 23 10.13 1.70 13.09
C PRO A 23 11.35 2.51 12.64
N ARG A 24 12.42 2.43 13.44
CA ARG A 24 13.69 3.10 13.17
C ARG A 24 14.81 2.08 13.01
N THR A 25 15.79 2.39 12.17
CA THR A 25 17.03 1.63 12.05
C THR A 25 17.91 1.84 13.28
N ALA A 26 18.98 1.05 13.41
CA ALA A 26 20.00 1.26 14.45
C ALA A 26 20.65 2.66 14.39
N GLY A 27 20.68 3.29 13.21
CA GLY A 27 21.16 4.66 13.03
C GLY A 27 20.10 5.74 13.28
N GLY A 28 18.91 5.39 13.76
CA GLY A 28 17.84 6.33 14.13
C GLY A 28 17.01 6.87 12.95
N SER A 29 17.38 6.57 11.70
CA SER A 29 16.57 6.88 10.52
C SER A 29 15.31 6.00 10.48
N VAL A 30 14.27 6.44 9.75
CA VAL A 30 13.08 5.59 9.54
C VAL A 30 13.47 4.35 8.76
N ASP A 31 13.10 3.18 9.28
CA ASP A 31 13.24 1.94 8.53
C ASP A 31 12.13 1.89 7.48
N VAL A 32 12.49 2.15 6.22
CA VAL A 32 11.56 2.21 5.10
C VAL A 32 10.87 0.87 4.87
N HIS A 33 11.61 -0.24 4.97
CA HIS A 33 11.05 -1.56 4.70
C HIS A 33 10.05 -1.96 5.79
N ALA A 34 10.46 -1.85 7.06
CA ALA A 34 9.58 -2.15 8.19
C ALA A 34 8.36 -1.22 8.25
N THR A 35 8.55 0.07 7.93
CA THR A 35 7.43 1.01 7.84
C THR A 35 6.47 0.66 6.72
N THR A 36 6.98 0.26 5.56
CA THR A 36 6.14 -0.16 4.42
C THR A 36 5.34 -1.41 4.77
N GLN A 37 5.95 -2.37 5.46
CA GLN A 37 5.26 -3.56 5.95
C GLN A 37 4.15 -3.17 6.93
N LEU A 38 4.45 -2.35 7.94
CA LEU A 38 3.47 -1.87 8.92
C LEU A 38 2.25 -1.21 8.26
N LEU A 39 2.48 -0.39 7.23
CA LEU A 39 1.39 0.23 6.47
C LEU A 39 0.57 -0.79 5.67
N ASN A 40 1.22 -1.79 5.08
CA ASN A 40 0.52 -2.89 4.40
C ASN A 40 -0.29 -3.75 5.38
N ASP A 41 0.22 -4.01 6.58
CA ASP A 41 -0.49 -4.78 7.62
C ASP A 41 -1.79 -4.08 8.04
N VAL A 42 -1.78 -2.75 8.15
CA VAL A 42 -2.99 -1.95 8.40
C VAL A 42 -4.01 -2.11 7.27
N VAL A 43 -3.56 -1.99 6.01
CA VAL A 43 -4.43 -2.17 4.84
C VAL A 43 -4.96 -3.61 4.78
N GLU A 44 -4.12 -4.61 5.02
CA GLU A 44 -4.51 -6.02 5.04
C GLU A 44 -5.60 -6.26 6.08
N ARG A 45 -5.43 -5.75 7.31
CA ARG A 45 -6.44 -5.85 8.36
C ARG A 45 -7.77 -5.27 7.90
N TRP A 46 -7.78 -4.04 7.35
CA TRP A 46 -9.00 -3.42 6.85
C TRP A 46 -9.66 -4.22 5.72
N VAL A 47 -8.88 -4.77 4.80
CA VAL A 47 -9.38 -5.60 3.69
C VAL A 47 -9.97 -6.91 4.21
N ARG A 48 -9.38 -7.51 5.24
CA ARG A 48 -9.90 -8.74 5.86
C ARG A 48 -11.18 -8.52 6.68
N GLU A 49 -11.32 -7.36 7.30
CA GLU A 49 -12.53 -6.98 8.06
C GLU A 49 -13.76 -6.86 7.15
N ASP A 50 -13.64 -6.19 6.00
CA ASP A 50 -14.73 -6.07 5.01
C ASP A 50 -14.15 -6.02 3.57
N PRO A 51 -13.96 -7.19 2.93
CA PRO A 51 -13.35 -7.25 1.59
C PRO A 51 -14.21 -6.60 0.50
N GLY A 52 -15.50 -6.39 0.74
CA GLY A 52 -16.42 -5.74 -0.19
C GLY A 52 -16.23 -4.21 -0.27
N GLN A 53 -15.52 -3.61 0.69
CA GLN A 53 -15.17 -2.18 0.70
C GLN A 53 -13.96 -1.86 -0.16
N TRP A 54 -13.11 -2.86 -0.46
CA TRP A 54 -11.89 -2.64 -1.22
C TRP A 54 -12.13 -2.55 -2.72
N MET A 55 -11.43 -1.62 -3.39
CA MET A 55 -11.49 -1.48 -4.84
C MET A 55 -10.52 -2.45 -5.53
N TRP A 56 -11.05 -3.58 -6.00
CA TRP A 56 -10.29 -4.68 -6.63
C TRP A 56 -9.85 -4.44 -8.08
N PHE A 57 -9.99 -3.24 -8.62
CA PHE A 57 -9.72 -2.95 -10.03
C PHE A 57 -8.23 -3.00 -10.41
N HIS A 58 -7.32 -2.95 -9.43
CA HIS A 58 -5.89 -2.93 -9.68
C HIS A 58 -5.30 -4.34 -9.73
N LYS A 59 -4.52 -4.63 -10.77
CA LYS A 59 -3.64 -5.81 -10.87
C LYS A 59 -2.40 -5.65 -9.97
N ARG A 60 -2.62 -5.52 -8.65
CA ARG A 60 -1.61 -5.08 -7.67
C ARG A 60 -0.34 -5.94 -7.65
N TRP A 61 -0.45 -7.22 -7.97
CA TRP A 61 0.67 -8.17 -7.93
C TRP A 61 1.35 -8.39 -9.29
N GLU A 62 0.78 -7.88 -10.39
CA GLU A 62 1.36 -8.03 -11.75
C GLU A 62 2.36 -6.91 -12.10
N ILE A 63 2.68 -6.01 -11.18
CA ILE A 63 3.51 -4.80 -11.43
C ILE A 63 4.93 -5.17 -11.93
N SER A 64 5.43 -6.36 -11.62
CA SER A 64 6.73 -6.88 -12.04
C SER A 64 6.66 -7.92 -13.17
N GLY A 65 5.51 -8.03 -13.86
CA GLY A 65 5.33 -8.93 -15.00
C GLY A 65 6.30 -8.66 -16.18
N PRO A 66 6.32 -9.52 -17.22
CA PRO A 66 7.28 -9.45 -18.32
C PRO A 66 7.41 -8.06 -18.97
N ARG A 67 6.30 -7.32 -19.03
CA ARG A 67 6.25 -5.93 -19.55
C ARG A 67 7.04 -4.94 -18.69
N GLY A 68 7.02 -5.07 -17.36
CA GLY A 68 7.78 -4.22 -16.44
C GLY A 68 9.28 -4.49 -16.50
N LYS A 69 9.66 -5.76 -16.62
CA LYS A 69 11.07 -6.18 -16.82
C LYS A 69 11.62 -5.63 -18.14
N ARG A 70 10.85 -5.71 -19.23
CA ARG A 70 11.24 -5.19 -20.56
C ARG A 70 11.45 -3.67 -20.57
N LYS A 71 10.61 -2.91 -19.85
CA LYS A 71 10.74 -1.45 -19.73
C LYS A 71 11.98 -1.04 -18.91
N ARG A 72 12.28 -1.75 -17.81
CA ARG A 72 13.48 -1.52 -17.00
C ARG A 72 14.78 -1.88 -17.75
N ALA A 73 14.78 -2.95 -18.53
CA ALA A 73 15.93 -3.33 -19.36
C ALA A 73 16.23 -2.26 -20.42
N ARG A 74 15.20 -1.75 -21.11
CA ARG A 74 15.34 -0.67 -22.10
C ARG A 74 15.94 0.60 -21.49
N ASN A 75 15.40 1.07 -20.36
CA ASN A 75 15.90 2.29 -19.70
C ASN A 75 17.34 2.17 -19.17
N ARG A 76 17.89 0.96 -18.97
CA ARG A 76 19.30 0.75 -18.59
C ARG A 76 20.24 0.74 -19.79
N GLY A 77 19.74 0.41 -20.99
CA GLY A 77 20.54 0.39 -22.22
C GLY A 77 20.72 1.75 -22.88
N GLU A 78 19.84 2.73 -22.59
CA GLU A 78 19.96 4.12 -23.07
C GLU A 78 20.84 5.02 -22.18
N ALA A 79 21.31 4.51 -21.03
CA ALA A 79 22.16 5.24 -20.09
C ALA A 79 23.66 4.87 -20.17
N ALA A 80 24.05 4.18 -21.25
CA ALA A 80 25.43 3.84 -21.62
C ALA A 80 25.77 4.48 -22.98
#